data_AF-A0A1G1L3Q4-F1
#
_entry.id   AF-A0A1G1L3Q4-F1
#
_cell.length_a   1.000
_cell.length_b   1.000
_cell.length_c   1.000
_cell.angle_alpha   90.00
_cell.angle_beta   90.00
_cell.angle_gamma   90.00
#
_symmetry.space_group_name_H-M   'P 1'
#
loop_
_entity.id
_entity.type
_entity.pdbx_description
1 polymer ?
#
loop_
_entity_poly.entity_id
_entity_poly.type
_entity_poly.pdbx_seq_one_letter_code
_entity_poly.pdbx_strand_id
1 'polypeptide(L)' 'MARTSTIKLGRSSNPSMSTEDLNKLVAKKAYELYEKRGRKSGHSTDDWLEAERIIKGKYGCK' A
#
# COMPACT_ATOMS: atom_id res chain seq x y z
N MET A 1 -17.92 9.45 29.70
CA MET A 1 -17.62 8.14 29.07
C MET A 1 -16.30 8.24 28.30
N ALA A 2 -15.22 7.58 28.72
CA ALA A 2 -13.95 7.58 28.00
C ALA A 2 -13.83 6.31 27.14
N ARG A 3 -13.65 6.46 25.83
CA ARG A 3 -13.12 5.39 24.96
C ARG A 3 -11.77 5.91 24.46
N THR A 4 -10.75 5.14 24.79
CA THR A 4 -9.33 5.46 24.70
C THR A 4 -8.88 5.80 23.28
N SER A 5 -8.10 6.87 23.20
CA SER A 5 -7.23 7.22 22.09
C SER A 5 -6.33 6.06 21.65
N THR A 6 -5.83 6.18 20.41
CA THR A 6 -4.52 5.68 19.93
C THR A 6 -4.50 4.39 19.11
N ILE A 7 -5.05 4.39 17.90
CA ILE A 7 -4.48 3.57 16.80
C ILE A 7 -3.40 4.41 16.12
N LYS A 8 -2.24 4.52 16.78
CA LYS A 8 -1.01 5.01 16.15
C LYS A 8 -0.40 3.79 15.46
N LEU A 9 -0.84 3.52 14.23
CA LEU A 9 -0.23 2.48 13.40
C LEU A 9 1.23 2.88 13.19
N GLY A 10 2.11 2.21 13.93
CA GLY A 10 3.53 2.47 13.98
C GLY A 10 4.14 2.36 12.58
N ARG A 11 4.45 3.51 11.99
CA ARG A 11 5.31 3.59 10.82
C ARG A 11 6.75 3.46 11.30
N SER A 12 7.12 2.25 11.72
CA SER A 12 8.47 1.93 12.19
C SER A 12 9.44 1.89 11.01
N SER A 13 10.32 2.90 11.01
CA SER A 13 11.79 2.81 11.00
C SER A 13 12.53 2.21 9.79
N ASN A 14 13.45 3.04 9.27
CA ASN A 14 14.61 2.83 8.37
C ASN A 14 14.41 2.80 6.83
N PRO A 15 15.08 3.71 6.08
CA PRO A 15 15.04 3.80 4.62
C PRO A 15 16.15 2.95 3.98
N SER A 16 16.23 1.67 4.32
CA SER A 16 16.88 0.68 3.45
C SER A 16 15.73 0.11 2.64
N MET A 17 15.54 0.54 1.39
CA MET A 17 14.45 0.05 0.54
C MET A 17 14.52 -1.47 0.43
N SER A 18 13.80 -2.13 1.33
CA SER A 18 13.76 -3.57 1.46
C SER A 18 12.57 -4.06 0.65
N THR A 19 12.50 -5.35 0.37
CA THR A 19 11.32 -5.97 -0.25
C THR A 19 10.03 -5.64 0.52
N GLU A 20 10.13 -5.46 1.84
CA GLU A 20 9.03 -4.99 2.70
C GLU A 20 8.56 -3.56 2.39
N ASP A 21 9.46 -2.65 2.02
CA ASP A 21 9.07 -1.29 1.62
C ASP A 21 8.34 -1.27 0.29
N LEU A 22 8.77 -2.12 -0.67
CA LEU A 22 8.04 -2.30 -1.93
C LEU A 22 6.61 -2.78 -1.64
N ASN A 23 6.46 -3.79 -0.78
CA ASN A 23 5.14 -4.29 -0.38
C ASN A 23 4.27 -3.21 0.28
N LYS A 24 4.85 -2.37 1.16
CA LYS A 24 4.14 -1.24 1.77
C LYS A 24 3.69 -0.20 0.74
N LEU A 25 4.55 0.11 -0.24
CA LEU A 25 4.24 1.04 -1.32
C LEU A 25 3.13 0.50 -2.23
N VAL A 26 3.19 -0.79 -2.54
CA VAL A 26 2.18 -1.52 -3.29
C VAL A 26 0.84 -1.48 -2.56
N ALA A 27 0.81 -1.85 -1.28
CA ALA A 27 -0.42 -1.86 -0.47
C ALA A 27 -1.05 -0.46 -0.43
N LYS A 28 -0.23 0.58 -0.23
CA LYS A 28 -0.71 1.96 -0.27
C LYS A 28 -1.28 2.33 -1.64
N LYS A 29 -0.62 1.89 -2.72
CA LYS A 29 -1.04 2.24 -4.08
C LYS A 29 -2.30 1.50 -4.53
N ALA A 30 -2.44 0.24 -4.15
CA ALA A 30 -3.66 -0.55 -4.34
C ALA A 30 -4.85 0.07 -3.59
N TYR A 31 -4.64 0.56 -2.36
CA TYR A 31 -5.67 1.25 -1.60
C TYR A 31 -6.11 2.57 -2.27
N GLU A 32 -5.17 3.38 -2.75
CA GLU A 32 -5.49 4.59 -3.54
C GLU A 32 -6.28 4.26 -4.82
N LEU A 33 -5.92 3.18 -5.53
CA LEU A 33 -6.63 2.72 -6.73
C LEU A 33 -8.06 2.29 -6.38
N TYR A 34 -8.23 1.51 -5.31
CA TYR A 34 -9.53 1.07 -4.81
C TYR A 34 -10.46 2.25 -4.44
N GLU A 35 -9.93 3.27 -3.77
CA GLU A 35 -10.70 4.48 -3.44
C GLU A 35 -11.06 5.28 -4.69
N LYS A 36 -10.10 5.48 -5.62
CA LYS A 36 -10.36 6.18 -6.89
C LYS A 36 -11.37 5.48 -7.79
N ARG A 37 -11.41 4.16 -7.76
CA ARG A 37 -12.33 3.33 -8.57
C ARG A 37 -13.74 3.27 -7.98
N GLY A 38 -13.96 3.88 -6.82
CA GLY A 38 -15.28 3.96 -6.18
C GLY A 38 -15.65 2.72 -5.37
N ARG A 39 -14.67 2.04 -4.75
CA ARG A 39 -14.90 0.86 -3.89
C ARG A 39 -15.62 -0.29 -4.60
N LYS A 40 -15.19 -0.57 -5.83
CA LYS A 40 -15.77 -1.66 -6.62
C LYS A 40 -15.25 -3.00 -6.11
N SER A 41 -16.01 -3.61 -5.19
CA SER A 41 -15.74 -4.95 -4.66
C SER A 41 -15.65 -5.96 -5.81
N GLY A 42 -14.53 -6.66 -5.91
CA GLY A 42 -14.25 -7.63 -6.98
C GLY A 42 -12.94 -7.37 -7.72
N HIS A 43 -12.37 -6.16 -7.60
CA HIS A 43 -11.09 -5.82 -8.24
C HIS A 43 -9.92 -5.68 -7.27
N SER A 44 -10.10 -5.97 -5.99
CA SER A 44 -9.04 -5.79 -4.98
C SER A 44 -7.72 -6.50 -5.34
N THR A 45 -7.81 -7.70 -5.93
CA THR A 45 -6.64 -8.46 -6.39
C THR A 45 -6.01 -7.86 -7.65
N ASP A 46 -6.83 -7.32 -8.55
CA ASP A 46 -6.43 -6.64 -9.78
C ASP A 46 -5.72 -5.30 -9.46
N ASP A 47 -6.32 -4.50 -8.58
CA ASP A 47 -5.74 -3.25 -8.08
C ASP A 47 -4.41 -3.50 -7.33
N TRP A 48 -4.27 -4.66 -6.67
CA TRP A 48 -3.01 -5.08 -6.04
C TRP A 48 -1.94 -5.48 -7.06
N LEU A 49 -2.27 -6.31 -8.05
CA LEU A 49 -1.34 -6.70 -9.12
C LEU A 49 -0.87 -5.50 -9.95
N GLU A 50 -1.78 -4.57 -10.26
CA GLU A 50 -1.46 -3.33 -10.97
C GLU A 50 -0.49 -2.47 -10.13
N ALA A 51 -0.76 -2.33 -8.83
CA ALA A 51 0.14 -1.63 -7.91
C ALA A 51 1.53 -2.28 -7.82
N GLU A 52 1.60 -3.62 -7.73
CA GLU A 52 2.88 -4.36 -7.77
C GLU A 52 3.65 -4.10 -9.05
N ARG A 53 2.99 -4.17 -10.21
CA ARG A 53 3.64 -3.91 -11.51
C ARG A 53 4.14 -2.48 -11.61
N ILE A 54 3.36 -1.50 -11.15
CA ILE A 54 3.77 -0.08 -11.14
C ILE A 54 4.99 0.13 -10.25
N ILE A 55 4.96 -0.38 -9.01
CA ILE A 55 6.06 -0.20 -8.05
C ILE A 55 7.29 -0.98 -8.52
N LYS A 56 7.14 -2.24 -8.94
CA LYS A 56 8.25 -3.05 -9.45
C LYS A 56 8.84 -2.48 -10.74
N GLY A 57 8.06 -1.87 -11.62
CA GLY A 57 8.58 -1.15 -12.79
C GLY A 57 9.31 0.14 -12.40
N LYS A 58 8.80 0.85 -11.37
CA LYS A 58 9.38 2.12 -10.89
C LYS A 58 10.68 1.95 -10.10
N TYR A 59 10.86 0.82 -9.43
CA TYR A 59 12.04 0.52 -8.59
C TYR A 59 12.90 -0.63 -9.11
N GLY A 60 12.43 -1.38 -10.12
CA GLY A 60 13.14 -2.53 -10.71
C GLY A 60 14.02 -2.20 -11.91
N CYS A 61 14.13 -0.92 -12.30
CA CYS A 61 15.17 -0.47 -13.22
C CYS A 61 16.40 -0.09 -12.39
N LYS A 62 17.32 -1.04 -12.23
CA LYS A 62 18.69 -0.78 -11.76
C LYS A 62 19.66 -1.33 -12.79
#